data_AF-A0A955TPK0-F1
#
_entry.id   AF-A0A955TPK0-F1
#
_cell.length_a   1.000
_cell.length_b   1.000
_cell.length_c   1.000
_cell.angle_alpha   90.00
_cell.angle_beta   90.00
_cell.angle_gamma   90.00
#
_symmetry.space_group_name_H-M   'P 1'
#
loop_
_entity.id
_entity.type
_entity.pdbx_description
1 polymer ?
#
loop_
_entity_poly.entity_id
_entity_poly.type
_entity_poly.pdbx_seq_one_letter_code
_entity_poly.pdbx_strand_id
1 'polypeptide(L)'
;MDRVIDNIRQYLKDFNFKENFEGLTSHVRGDVLAGVTVAMVVLPMALAFGVASGLGAIAGMWSAVAAGLIAGPLSGSAWSVGGPTGPMTIQILNIAQTHQFPDGSPNLVFIFT
;
A
#
# COMPACT_ATOMS: atom_id res chain seq x y z
N MET A 1 -29.35 20.53 -4.25
CA MET A 1 -28.06 20.56 -3.53
C MET A 1 -28.07 19.64 -2.31
N ASP A 2 -29.22 19.42 -1.67
CA ASP A 2 -29.31 18.65 -0.41
C ASP A 2 -28.89 17.18 -0.54
N ARG A 3 -29.26 16.48 -1.63
CA ARG A 3 -28.83 15.08 -1.86
C ARG A 3 -27.30 14.88 -1.92
N VAL A 4 -26.55 15.88 -2.41
CA VAL A 4 -25.08 15.79 -2.47
C VAL A 4 -24.50 15.94 -1.07
N ILE A 5 -25.05 16.86 -0.28
CA ILE A 5 -24.65 17.10 1.10
C ILE A 5 -24.98 15.88 1.97
N ASP A 6 -26.13 15.25 1.75
CA ASP A 6 -26.54 14.03 2.45
C ASP A 6 -25.61 12.84 2.13
N ASN A 7 -25.25 12.64 0.85
CA ASN A 7 -24.31 11.59 0.44
C ASN A 7 -22.91 11.78 1.05
N ILE A 8 -22.39 13.02 1.05
CA ILE A 8 -21.09 13.33 1.66
C ILE A 8 -21.13 13.06 3.17
N ARG A 9 -22.23 13.44 3.83
CA ARG A 9 -22.42 13.22 5.26
C ARG A 9 -22.53 11.73 5.60
N GLN A 10 -23.11 10.94 4.72
CA GLN A 10 -23.18 9.47 4.84
C GLN A 10 -21.76 8.88 4.75
N TYR A 11 -20.98 9.24 3.73
CA TYR A 11 -19.61 8.73 3.54
C TYR A 11 -18.70 9.05 4.73
N LEU A 12 -18.82 10.26 5.29
CA LEU A 12 -18.05 10.66 6.46
C LEU A 12 -18.45 9.90 7.74
N LYS A 13 -19.69 9.42 7.84
CA LYS A 13 -20.12 8.54 8.93
C LYS A 13 -19.63 7.10 8.76
N ASP A 14 -19.61 6.62 7.52
CA ASP A 14 -19.17 5.26 7.19
C ASP A 14 -17.63 5.13 7.31
N PHE A 15 -16.89 6.25 7.23
CA PHE A 15 -15.45 6.33 7.46
C PHE A 15 -15.10 6.26 8.95
N ASN A 16 -15.46 5.16 9.62
CA ASN A 16 -15.31 5.03 11.06
C ASN A 16 -13.99 4.32 11.43
N PHE A 17 -12.94 5.12 11.63
CA PHE A 17 -11.60 4.63 11.98
C PHE A 17 -11.56 3.80 13.27
N LYS A 18 -12.39 4.20 14.24
CA LYS A 18 -12.47 3.57 15.56
C LYS A 18 -12.96 2.12 15.47
N GLU A 19 -13.90 1.85 14.58
CA GLU A 19 -14.42 0.50 14.35
C GLU A 19 -13.39 -0.41 13.68
N ASN A 20 -12.53 0.12 12.80
CA ASN A 20 -11.43 -0.67 12.23
C ASN A 20 -10.47 -1.14 13.33
N PHE A 21 -10.10 -0.26 14.27
CA PHE A 21 -9.22 -0.62 15.39
C PHE A 21 -9.87 -1.57 16.40
N GLU A 22 -11.16 -1.39 16.71
CA GLU A 22 -11.90 -2.30 17.60
C GLU A 22 -12.08 -3.69 16.95
N GLY A 23 -12.28 -3.72 15.62
CA GLY A 23 -12.46 -4.92 14.83
C GLY A 23 -11.21 -5.81 14.72
N LEU A 24 -10.00 -5.26 14.87
CA LEU A 24 -8.72 -6.01 14.76
C LEU A 24 -8.62 -7.23 15.66
N THR A 25 -9.31 -7.22 16.81
CA THR A 25 -9.25 -8.31 17.80
C THR A 25 -10.42 -9.29 17.71
N SER A 26 -11.41 -8.99 16.86
CA SER A 26 -12.66 -9.75 16.79
C SER A 26 -12.53 -11.09 16.05
N HIS A 27 -11.70 -11.16 15.01
CA HIS A 27 -11.60 -12.32 14.11
C HIS A 27 -10.16 -12.81 13.86
N VAL A 28 -9.29 -12.71 14.88
CA VAL A 28 -7.85 -13.01 14.79
C VAL A 28 -7.51 -14.33 14.07
N ARG A 29 -8.27 -15.41 14.30
CA ARG A 29 -8.02 -16.70 13.64
C ARG A 29 -8.26 -16.65 12.12
N GLY A 30 -9.34 -15.98 11.70
CA GLY A 30 -9.65 -15.81 10.28
C GLY A 30 -8.66 -14.86 9.62
N ASP A 31 -8.32 -13.77 10.30
CA ASP A 31 -7.41 -12.74 9.79
C ASP A 31 -5.98 -13.25 9.63
N VAL A 32 -5.51 -14.12 10.52
CA VAL A 32 -4.18 -14.77 10.38
C VAL A 32 -4.16 -15.70 9.17
N LEU A 33 -5.19 -16.52 8.97
CA LEU A 33 -5.28 -17.42 7.81
C LEU A 33 -5.37 -16.63 6.50
N ALA A 34 -6.18 -15.57 6.48
CA ALA A 34 -6.30 -14.66 5.34
C ALA A 34 -4.97 -13.91 5.08
N GLY A 35 -4.28 -13.47 6.14
CA GLY A 35 -2.97 -12.83 6.03
C GLY A 35 -1.92 -13.74 5.41
N VAL A 36 -1.89 -15.02 5.77
CA VAL A 36 -0.96 -16.01 5.18
C VAL A 36 -1.27 -16.25 3.70
N THR A 37 -2.54 -16.41 3.32
CA THR A 37 -2.92 -16.62 1.92
C THR A 37 -2.60 -15.39 1.07
N VAL A 38 -2.86 -14.19 1.59
CA VAL A 38 -2.49 -12.93 0.94
C VAL A 38 -0.97 -12.78 0.82
N ALA A 39 -0.23 -13.09 1.89
CA ALA A 39 1.24 -13.01 1.87
C ALA A 39 1.84 -13.88 0.76
N MET A 40 1.33 -15.09 0.55
CA MET A 40 1.79 -15.98 -0.53
C MET A 40 1.64 -15.38 -1.94
N VAL A 41 0.64 -14.52 -2.15
CA VAL A 41 0.41 -13.84 -3.44
C VAL A 41 1.15 -12.51 -3.53
N VAL A 42 1.20 -11.74 -2.44
CA VAL A 42 1.80 -10.41 -2.40
C VAL A 42 3.32 -10.46 -2.42
N LEU A 43 3.94 -11.47 -1.80
CA LEU A 43 5.39 -11.62 -1.73
C LEU A 43 6.05 -11.72 -3.12
N PRO A 44 5.62 -12.61 -4.05
CA PRO A 44 6.18 -12.64 -5.41
C PRO A 44 5.87 -11.36 -6.20
N MET A 45 4.69 -10.76 -6.01
CA MET A 45 4.32 -9.50 -6.66
C MET A 45 5.22 -8.34 -6.21
N ALA A 46 5.49 -8.24 -4.91
CA ALA A 46 6.35 -7.21 -4.32
C ALA A 46 7.81 -7.34 -4.78
N LEU A 47 8.32 -8.57 -4.87
CA LEU A 47 9.65 -8.83 -5.41
C LEU A 47 9.76 -8.44 -6.88
N ALA A 48 8.78 -8.86 -7.69
CA ALA A 48 8.74 -8.55 -9.12
C ALA A 48 8.71 -7.03 -9.38
N PHE A 49 7.85 -6.31 -8.66
CA PHE A 49 7.75 -4.86 -8.79
C PHE A 49 8.93 -4.10 -8.20
N GLY A 50 9.52 -4.59 -7.10
CA GLY A 50 10.76 -4.04 -6.56
C GLY A 50 11.90 -4.09 -7.59
N VAL A 51 12.08 -5.24 -8.25
CA VAL A 51 13.08 -5.38 -9.32
C VAL A 51 12.72 -4.52 -10.53
N ALA A 52 11.45 -4.53 -10.97
CA ALA A 52 11.00 -3.75 -12.12
C ALA A 52 11.11 -2.23 -11.93
N SER A 53 11.07 -1.74 -10.68
CA SER A 53 11.28 -0.32 -10.37
C SER A 53 12.73 0.15 -10.51
N GLY A 54 13.69 -0.77 -10.67
CA GLY A 54 15.13 -0.46 -10.67
C GLY A 54 15.74 -0.24 -9.27
N LEU A 55 14.94 -0.26 -8.20
CA LEU A 55 15.40 -0.12 -6.81
C LEU A 55 15.76 -1.46 -6.14
N GLY A 56 15.36 -2.58 -6.74
CA GLY A 56 15.69 -3.93 -6.30
C GLY A 56 14.61 -4.61 -5.45
N ALA A 57 14.76 -5.93 -5.31
CA ALA A 57 13.80 -6.79 -4.61
C ALA A 57 13.57 -6.41 -3.15
N ILE A 58 14.61 -5.95 -2.46
CA ILE A 58 14.57 -5.55 -1.05
C ILE A 58 13.64 -4.34 -0.87
N ALA A 59 13.72 -3.34 -1.75
CA ALA A 59 12.85 -2.18 -1.71
C ALA A 59 11.37 -2.55 -1.88
N GLY A 60 11.09 -3.49 -2.81
CA GLY A 60 9.75 -4.04 -3.02
C GLY A 60 9.18 -4.73 -1.77
N MET A 61 9.97 -5.59 -1.11
CA MET A 61 9.54 -6.24 0.13
C MET A 61 9.23 -5.25 1.26
N TRP A 62 10.13 -4.28 1.50
CA TRP A 62 9.90 -3.27 2.54
C TRP A 62 8.64 -2.45 2.27
N SER A 63 8.38 -2.10 1.00
CA SER A 63 7.17 -1.37 0.62
C SER A 63 5.90 -2.18 0.93
N ALA A 64 5.89 -3.49 0.66
CA ALA A 64 4.75 -4.35 0.94
C ALA A 64 4.49 -4.51 2.45
N VAL A 65 5.55 -4.67 3.25
CA VAL A 65 5.44 -4.74 4.72
C VAL A 65 4.91 -3.43 5.29
N ALA A 66 5.48 -2.29 4.88
CA ALA A 66 5.04 -0.98 5.33
C ALA A 66 3.59 -0.70 4.91
N ALA A 67 3.22 -1.03 3.67
CA ALA A 67 1.85 -0.86 3.18
C ALA A 67 0.86 -1.72 3.97
N GLY A 68 1.17 -2.98 4.27
CA GLY A 68 0.29 -3.85 5.07
C GLY A 68 0.10 -3.34 6.51
N LEU A 69 1.19 -2.91 7.16
CA LEU A 69 1.15 -2.43 8.54
C LEU A 69 0.43 -1.09 8.69
N ILE A 70 0.53 -0.21 7.70
CA ILE A 70 -0.09 1.12 7.74
C ILE A 70 -1.52 1.03 7.19
N ALA A 71 -1.72 0.46 6.00
CA ALA A 71 -3.02 0.43 5.37
C ALA A 71 -4.01 -0.47 6.11
N GLY A 72 -3.59 -1.57 6.75
CA GLY A 72 -4.48 -2.43 7.52
C GLY A 72 -5.33 -1.66 8.55
N PRO A 73 -4.71 -1.00 9.54
CA PRO A 73 -5.43 -0.21 10.53
C PRO A 73 -6.00 1.12 9.97
N LEU A 74 -5.40 1.70 8.93
CA LEU A 74 -5.77 3.04 8.44
C LEU A 74 -6.71 3.08 7.21
N SER A 75 -7.03 1.95 6.57
CA SER A 75 -7.71 1.96 5.26
C SER A 75 -9.21 2.28 5.31
N GLY A 76 -9.87 2.24 6.46
CA GLY A 76 -11.32 2.49 6.55
C GLY A 76 -12.21 1.36 5.98
N SER A 77 -11.61 0.26 5.50
CA SER A 77 -12.30 -0.89 4.92
C SER A 77 -11.71 -2.19 5.46
N ALA A 78 -12.60 -3.12 5.84
CA ALA A 78 -12.24 -4.39 6.49
C ALA A 78 -11.48 -5.38 5.59
N TRP A 79 -11.49 -5.18 4.26
CA TRP A 79 -10.94 -6.13 3.28
C TRP A 79 -9.83 -5.54 2.41
N SER A 80 -9.27 -4.41 2.81
CA SER A 80 -8.25 -3.72 2.02
C SER A 80 -6.90 -4.41 2.13
N VAL A 81 -6.28 -4.68 0.97
CA VAL A 81 -4.92 -5.21 0.88
C VAL A 81 -4.05 -4.18 0.16
N GLY A 82 -3.01 -3.70 0.85
CA GLY A 82 -2.05 -2.73 0.32
C GLY A 82 -0.76 -3.38 -0.18
N GLY A 83 -0.16 -2.83 -1.25
CA GLY A 83 1.12 -3.28 -1.79
C GLY A 83 1.59 -2.45 -3.00
N PRO A 84 2.81 -2.71 -3.51
CA PRO A 84 3.32 -2.05 -4.70
C PRO A 84 2.47 -2.42 -5.92
N THR A 85 2.13 -1.43 -6.76
CA THR A 85 1.29 -1.62 -7.95
C THR A 85 2.06 -1.34 -9.24
N GLY A 86 1.58 -1.89 -10.36
CA GLY A 86 2.17 -1.66 -11.68
C GLY A 86 2.35 -0.16 -12.01
N PRO A 87 1.31 0.68 -11.92
CA PRO A 87 1.44 2.11 -12.21
C PRO A 87 2.48 2.82 -11.35
N MET A 88 2.50 2.54 -10.04
CA MET A 88 3.48 3.12 -9.11
C MET A 88 4.91 2.69 -9.46
N THR A 89 5.08 1.42 -9.83
CA THR A 89 6.39 0.86 -10.27
C THR A 89 6.92 1.59 -11.51
N ILE A 90 6.04 1.82 -12.50
CA ILE A 90 6.40 2.54 -13.71
C ILE A 90 6.72 4.01 -13.41
N GLN A 91 5.97 4.65 -12.52
CA GLN A 91 6.25 6.03 -12.11
C GLN A 91 7.62 6.14 -11.43
N ILE A 92 7.91 5.25 -10.47
CA ILE A 92 9.20 5.20 -9.77
C ILE A 92 10.34 4.98 -10.76
N LEU A 93 10.19 4.05 -11.70
CA LEU A 93 11.20 3.78 -12.73
C LEU A 93 11.49 5.02 -13.58
N ASN A 94 10.45 5.73 -14.03
CA ASN A 94 10.62 6.94 -14.83
C ASN A 94 11.38 8.03 -14.05
N ILE A 95 11.00 8.26 -12.79
CA ILE A 95 11.67 9.26 -11.93
C ILE A 95 13.12 8.85 -11.64
N ALA A 96 13.35 7.57 -11.33
CA ALA A 96 14.67 7.00 -11.07
C ALA A 96 15.60 7.08 -12.29
N GLN A 97 15.06 7.08 -13.51
CA GLN A 97 15.83 7.25 -14.74
C GLN A 97 16.10 8.73 -15.09
N THR A 98 15.19 9.64 -14.74
CA THR A 98 15.36 11.08 -14.99
C THR A 98 16.21 11.78 -13.92
N HIS A 99 16.18 11.29 -12.67
CA HIS A 99 16.85 11.90 -11.52
C HIS A 99 17.87 10.94 -10.92
N GLN A 100 19.03 10.84 -11.57
CA GLN A 100 20.16 10.05 -11.11
C GLN A 100 21.28 10.94 -10.58
N PHE A 101 21.99 10.44 -9.58
CA PHE A 101 23.25 11.04 -9.15
C PHE A 101 24.35 10.80 -10.21
N PRO A 102 25.44 11.58 -10.21
CA PRO A 102 26.54 11.41 -11.16
C PRO A 102 27.22 10.03 -11.12
N ASP A 103 27.04 9.28 -10.04
CA ASP A 103 27.53 7.89 -9.87
C ASP A 103 26.59 6.84 -10.48
N GLY A 104 25.49 7.26 -11.12
CA GLY A 104 24.47 6.39 -11.71
C GLY A 104 23.48 5.81 -10.70
N SER A 105 23.55 6.19 -9.42
CA SER A 105 22.60 5.74 -8.41
C SER A 105 21.28 6.55 -8.47
N PRO A 106 20.12 5.92 -8.22
CA PRO A 106 18.83 6.60 -8.25
C PRO A 106 18.72 7.61 -7.09
N ASN A 107 18.29 8.83 -7.39
CA ASN A 107 18.08 9.85 -6.35
C ASN A 107 16.76 9.61 -5.62
N LEU A 108 16.85 8.92 -4.48
CA LEU A 108 15.69 8.54 -3.66
C LEU A 108 14.87 9.75 -3.18
N VAL A 109 15.49 10.92 -2.99
CA VAL A 109 14.76 12.12 -2.52
C VAL A 109 13.69 12.54 -3.54
N PHE A 110 14.00 12.46 -4.83
CA PHE A 110 13.06 12.79 -5.90
C PHE A 110 12.03 11.69 -6.15
N ILE A 111 12.31 10.44 -5.79
CA ILE A 111 11.38 9.33 -5.97
C ILE A 111 10.20 9.39 -4.98
N PHE A 112 10.41 10.00 -3.81
CA PHE A 112 9.39 10.12 -2.76
C PHE A 112 8.72 11.51 -2.69
N THR A 113 9.04 12.43 -3.61
CA THR A 113 8.44 13.78 -3.67
C THR A 113 7.44 13.93 -4.80
#